data_AF-G7M159-F1
#
_entry.id   AF-G7M159-F1
#
_cell.length_a   1.000
_cell.length_b   1.000
_cell.length_c   1.000
_cell.angle_alpha   90.00
_cell.angle_beta   90.00
_cell.angle_gamma   90.00
#
_symmetry.space_group_name_H-M   'P 1'
#
loop_
_entity.id
_entity.type
_entity.pdbx_description
1 polymer ?
#
loop_
_entity_poly.entity_id
_entity_poly.type
_entity_poly.pdbx_seq_one_letter_code
_entity_poly.pdbx_strand_id
1 'polypeptide(L)' 'MNKDNMNLTIEEAYKSMVNFLEKYYQRTNSVDIGGLLGDIMLIGEGITADTASWHDWLESVERIKSEK' A
#
# COMPACT_ATOMS: atom_id res chain seq x y z
N MET A 1 9.86 -25.14 0.49
CA MET A 1 9.42 -23.78 0.86
C MET A 1 7.95 -23.87 1.22
N ASN A 2 7.60 -23.64 2.48
CA ASN A 2 6.20 -23.44 2.85
C ASN A 2 5.72 -22.20 2.08
N LYS A 3 4.76 -22.40 1.18
CA LYS A 3 3.96 -21.27 0.72
C LYS A 3 3.10 -20.91 1.91
N ASP A 4 3.54 -19.93 2.69
CA ASP A 4 2.67 -19.32 3.69
C ASP A 4 1.49 -18.72 2.89
N ASN A 5 0.37 -19.45 2.86
CA ASN A 5 -0.86 -19.01 2.21
C ASN A 5 -1.53 -17.94 3.08
N MET A 6 -0.84 -16.81 3.27
CA MET A 6 -1.42 -15.60 3.83
C MET A 6 -2.20 -14.91 2.72
N ASN A 7 -3.51 -15.16 2.70
CA ASN A 7 -4.44 -14.38 1.89
C ASN A 7 -4.76 -13.09 2.64
N LEU A 8 -4.27 -11.97 2.14
CA LEU A 8 -4.66 -10.65 2.62
C LEU A 8 -5.92 -10.19 1.88
N THR A 9 -6.79 -9.49 2.58
CA THR A 9 -7.78 -8.62 1.94
C THR A 9 -7.07 -7.51 1.15
N ILE A 10 -7.79 -6.88 0.21
CA ILE A 10 -7.24 -5.77 -0.58
C ILE A 10 -6.77 -4.62 0.33
N GLU A 11 -7.50 -4.37 1.40
CA GLU A 11 -7.18 -3.36 2.40
C GLU A 11 -5.95 -3.74 3.24
N GLU A 12 -5.85 -4.99 3.71
CA GLU A 12 -4.67 -5.46 4.45
C GLU A 12 -3.40 -5.41 3.58
N ALA A 13 -3.52 -5.72 2.29
CA ALA A 13 -2.43 -5.61 1.34
C ALA A 13 -2.01 -4.13 1.14
N TYR A 14 -2.97 -3.20 1.06
CA TYR A 14 -2.69 -1.76 1.01
C TYR A 14 -1.98 -1.28 2.27
N LYS A 15 -2.51 -1.61 3.45
CA LYS A 15 -1.90 -1.28 4.74
C LYS A 15 -0.48 -1.85 4.88
N SER A 16 -0.27 -3.06 4.36
CA SER A 16 1.06 -3.68 4.33
C SER A 16 2.04 -2.92 3.44
N MET A 17 1.59 -2.46 2.26
CA MET A 17 2.38 -1.62 1.35
C MET A 17 2.76 -0.28 2.01
N VAL A 18 1.79 0.41 2.61
CA VAL A 18 2.03 1.69 3.32
C VAL A 18 3.04 1.47 4.45
N ASN A 19 2.83 0.46 5.30
CA ASN A 19 3.75 0.17 6.42
C ASN A 19 5.17 -0.15 5.98
N PHE A 20 5.32 -0.83 4.83
CA PHE A 20 6.63 -1.11 4.25
C PHE A 20 7.33 0.19 3.81
N LEU A 21 6.61 1.08 3.14
CA LEU A 21 7.13 2.38 2.70
C LEU A 21 7.49 3.28 3.88
N GLU A 22 6.68 3.31 4.94
CA GLU A 22 7.00 4.03 6.18
C GLU A 22 8.33 3.56 6.78
N LYS A 23 8.51 2.23 6.92
CA LYS A 23 9.77 1.65 7.40
C LYS A 23 10.94 1.98 6.48
N TYR A 24 10.71 2.08 5.17
CA TYR A 24 11.75 2.47 4.22
C TYR A 24 12.12 3.95 4.34
N TYR A 25 11.12 4.83 4.47
CA TYR A 25 11.32 6.26 4.71
C TYR A 25 12.09 6.49 6.01
N GLN A 26 11.70 5.85 7.11
CA GLN A 26 12.39 5.95 8.40
C GLN A 26 13.89 5.59 8.32
N ARG A 27 14.26 4.68 7.42
CA ARG A 27 15.65 4.26 7.22
C ARG A 27 16.46 5.18 6.30
N THR A 28 15.79 5.87 5.39
CA THR A 28 16.47 6.57 4.28
C THR A 28 16.28 8.09 4.31
N ASN A 29 15.24 8.57 4.99
CA ASN A 29 14.75 9.96 4.90
C ASN A 29 14.57 10.43 3.44
N SER A 30 14.19 9.51 2.55
CA SER A 30 13.98 9.83 1.13
C SER A 30 12.81 10.79 0.97
N VAL A 31 13.07 11.98 0.43
CA VAL A 31 12.05 13.02 0.18
C VAL A 31 10.94 12.49 -0.71
N ASP A 32 11.28 11.75 -1.78
CA ASP A 32 10.29 11.20 -2.71
C ASP A 32 9.36 10.19 -2.04
N ILE A 33 9.89 9.32 -1.17
CA ILE A 33 9.06 8.39 -0.40
C ILE A 33 8.22 9.13 0.63
N GLY A 34 8.75 10.18 1.25
CA GLY A 34 7.97 11.05 2.15
C GLY A 34 6.81 11.75 1.45
N GLY A 35 7.02 12.23 0.22
CA GLY A 35 5.98 12.80 -0.64
C GLY A 35 4.89 11.77 -0.98
N LEU A 36 5.30 10.62 -1.52
CA LEU A 36 4.38 9.52 -1.80
C LEU A 36 3.59 9.10 -0.57
N LEU A 37 4.26 8.95 0.58
CA LEU A 37 3.60 8.63 1.85
C LEU A 37 2.57 9.69 2.23
N GLY A 38 2.84 10.97 2.02
CA GLY A 38 1.88 12.05 2.23
C GLY A 38 0.63 11.93 1.37
N ASP A 39 0.77 11.45 0.12
CA ASP A 39 -0.35 11.28 -0.81
C ASP A 39 -1.20 10.04 -0.47
N ILE A 40 -0.58 8.96 0.02
CA ILE A 40 -1.25 7.67 0.23
C ILE A 40 -1.65 7.38 1.69
N MET A 41 -1.17 8.15 2.67
CA MET A 41 -1.39 7.86 4.09
C MET A 41 -2.88 7.86 4.45
N LEU A 42 -3.29 6.85 5.19
CA LEU A 42 -4.64 6.73 5.73
C LEU A 42 -4.81 7.76 6.85
N ILE A 43 -5.83 8.64 6.76
CA ILE A 43 -6.19 9.50 7.89
C ILE A 43 -7.13 8.72 8.81
N GLY A 44 -6.70 8.43 10.03
CA GLY A 44 -7.57 7.82 11.05
C GLY A 44 -7.91 6.35 10.78
N GLU A 45 -9.19 5.97 10.95
CA GLU A 45 -9.72 4.59 10.97
C GLU A 45 -9.61 3.82 9.64
N GLY A 46 -8.46 3.85 8.98
CA GLY A 46 -8.13 2.92 7.89
C GLY A 46 -8.63 3.30 6.51
N ILE A 47 -9.07 4.55 6.29
CA ILE A 47 -9.53 5.04 4.99
C ILE A 47 -8.50 6.01 4.41
N THR A 48 -8.20 5.87 3.11
CA THR A 48 -7.30 6.79 2.40
C THR A 48 -7.92 8.18 2.42
N ALA A 49 -7.10 9.22 2.63
CA ALA A 49 -7.55 10.61 2.47
C ALA A 49 -8.08 10.90 1.06
N ASP A 50 -7.53 10.15 0.10
CA ASP A 50 -7.61 10.40 -1.32
C ASP A 50 -8.20 9.18 -2.04
N THR A 51 -9.34 9.37 -2.67
CA THR A 51 -10.03 8.34 -3.45
C THR A 51 -9.27 7.96 -4.73
N ALA A 52 -8.38 8.82 -5.25
CA ALA A 52 -7.59 8.53 -6.45
C ALA A 52 -6.53 7.46 -6.17
N SER A 53 -5.74 7.63 -5.11
CA SER A 53 -4.73 6.65 -4.68
C SER A 53 -5.32 5.27 -4.36
N TRP A 54 -6.55 5.21 -3.85
CA TRP A 54 -7.26 3.94 -3.64
C TRP A 54 -7.67 3.28 -4.96
N HIS A 55 -8.11 4.06 -5.95
CA HIS A 55 -8.46 3.54 -7.27
C HIS A 55 -7.23 2.93 -7.96
N ASP A 56 -6.10 3.65 -7.97
CA ASP A 56 -4.83 3.17 -8.54
C ASP A 56 -4.36 1.86 -7.87
N TRP A 57 -4.60 1.73 -6.57
CA TRP A 57 -4.34 0.48 -5.85
C TRP A 57 -5.24 -0.67 -6.32
N LEU A 58 -6.54 -0.43 -6.47
CA LEU A 58 -7.49 -1.44 -6.96
C LEU A 58 -7.12 -1.91 -8.37
N GLU A 59 -6.78 -1.00 -9.27
CA GLU A 59 -6.31 -1.33 -10.62
C GLU A 59 -5.03 -2.18 -10.58
N SER A 60 -4.08 -1.81 -9.70
CA SER A 60 -2.85 -2.57 -9.51
C SER A 60 -3.13 -4.00 -9.02
N VAL A 61 -4.05 -4.18 -8.08
CA VAL A 61 -4.46 -5.50 -7.58
C VAL A 61 -5.19 -6.31 -8.66
N GLU A 62 -6.09 -5.68 -9.43
CA GLU A 62 -6.82 -6.33 -10.51
C GLU A 62 -5.87 -6.81 -11.62
N ARG A 63 -4.91 -5.99 -12.02
CA ARG A 63 -3.87 -6.36 -12.98
C ARG A 63 -3.11 -7.61 -12.54
N ILE A 64 -2.62 -7.65 -11.30
CA ILE A 64 -1.88 -8.81 -10.78
C ILE A 64 -2.78 -10.04 -10.63
N LYS A 65 -4.07 -9.88 -10.32
CA LYS A 65 -5.01 -11.00 -10.21
C LYS A 65 -5.45 -11.54 -11.57
N SER A 66 -5.47 -10.70 -12.61
CA SER A 66 -5.83 -11.09 -13.99
C SER A 66 -4.66 -11.66 -14.79
N GLU A 67 -3.41 -11.40 -14.38
CA GLU A 67 -2.19 -12.05 -14.88
C GLU A 67 -2.03 -13.52 -14.41
N LYS A 68 -3.02 -14.11 -13.73
CA LYS A 68 -3.06 -15.52 -13.30
C LYS A 68 -3.73 -16.43 -14.32
#